data_AF-K0ZBV9-F1
#
_entry.id   AF-K0ZBV9-F1
#
_cell.length_a   1.000
_cell.length_b   1.000
_cell.length_c   1.000
_cell.angle_alpha   90.00
_cell.angle_beta   90.00
_cell.angle_gamma   90.00
#
_symmetry.space_group_name_H-M   'P 1'
#
loop_
_entity.id
_entity.type
_entity.pdbx_description
1 polymer ?
#
loop_
_entity_poly.entity_id
_entity_poly.type
_entity_poly.pdbx_seq_one_letter_code
_entity_poly.pdbx_strand_id
1 'polypeptide(L)'
;MCEDWEWDPEVGRVAMAYGVDRWEAARIIDARWERLEAKHAAEQAEAEARLAEIATQEETPITAEFAKKIAKKLDRGMNQRQRSEFRTAIDNDDKFWQRLANPQTRDEAIQTMSLAQARRILGK
;
A
#
# COMPACT_ATOMS: atom_id res chain seq x y z
N MET A 1 -38.95 -0.07 -42.92
CA MET A 1 -38.08 0.99 -42.36
C MET A 1 -37.04 0.24 -41.55
N CYS A 2 -35.85 0.06 -42.12
CA CYS A 2 -34.77 -0.61 -41.39
C CYS A 2 -34.09 0.43 -40.52
N GLU A 3 -34.08 0.18 -39.23
CA GLU A 3 -33.49 1.05 -38.21
C GLU A 3 -31.98 1.14 -38.42
N ASP A 4 -31.49 2.34 -38.74
CA ASP A 4 -30.07 2.71 -38.71
C ASP A 4 -29.62 2.75 -37.25
N TRP A 5 -29.21 1.61 -36.71
CA TRP A 5 -28.44 1.57 -35.48
C TRP A 5 -27.03 2.02 -35.87
N GLU A 6 -26.66 3.23 -35.46
CA GLU A 6 -25.37 3.86 -35.74
C GLU A 6 -24.24 2.97 -35.17
N TRP A 7 -23.71 2.09 -36.01
CA TRP A 7 -22.69 1.11 -35.63
C TRP A 7 -21.39 1.81 -35.22
N ASP A 8 -20.70 1.23 -34.24
CA ASP A 8 -19.42 1.74 -33.75
C ASP A 8 -18.42 1.91 -34.92
N PRO A 9 -17.91 3.13 -35.17
CA PRO A 9 -16.91 3.41 -36.20
C PRO A 9 -15.64 2.54 -36.10
N GLU A 10 -15.32 2.02 -34.91
CA GLU A 10 -14.21 1.12 -34.67
C GLU A 10 -14.44 -0.26 -35.28
N VAL A 11 -15.66 -0.82 -35.20
CA VAL A 11 -16.01 -2.09 -35.85
C VAL A 11 -15.83 -1.98 -37.37
N GLY A 12 -16.29 -0.86 -37.95
CA GLY A 12 -16.10 -0.58 -39.37
C GLY A 12 -14.62 -0.50 -39.78
N ARG A 13 -13.79 0.15 -38.96
CA ARG A 13 -12.34 0.23 -39.18
C ARG A 13 -11.65 -1.13 -39.06
N VAL A 14 -12.01 -1.93 -38.07
CA VAL A 14 -11.43 -3.28 -37.85
C VAL A 14 -11.86 -4.22 -38.98
N ALA A 15 -13.13 -4.20 -39.39
CA ALA A 15 -13.63 -4.98 -40.52
C ALA A 15 -12.83 -4.68 -41.80
N MET A 16 -12.62 -3.39 -42.11
CA MET A 16 -11.83 -2.95 -43.26
C MET A 16 -10.34 -3.30 -43.13
N ALA A 17 -9.76 -3.16 -41.94
CA ALA A 17 -8.33 -3.38 -41.71
C ALA A 17 -7.94 -4.87 -41.78
N TYR A 18 -8.81 -5.76 -41.29
CA TYR A 18 -8.57 -7.20 -41.27
C TYR A 18 -9.26 -7.94 -42.42
N GLY A 19 -10.04 -7.24 -43.25
CA GLY A 19 -10.77 -7.84 -44.38
C GLY A 19 -11.84 -8.84 -43.93
N VAL A 20 -12.43 -8.63 -42.75
CA VAL A 20 -13.43 -9.51 -42.15
C VAL A 20 -14.81 -8.87 -42.16
N ASP A 21 -15.85 -9.68 -42.04
CA ASP A 21 -17.19 -9.14 -41.87
C ASP A 21 -17.35 -8.44 -40.51
N ARG A 22 -18.44 -7.69 -40.36
CA ARG A 22 -18.66 -6.82 -39.20
C ARG A 22 -18.91 -7.59 -37.91
N TRP A 23 -19.43 -8.82 -37.97
CA TRP A 23 -19.59 -9.67 -36.78
C TRP A 23 -18.26 -10.18 -36.28
N GLU A 24 -17.40 -10.61 -37.19
CA GLU A 24 -16.05 -11.06 -36.84
C GLU A 24 -15.19 -9.89 -36.33
N ALA A 25 -15.36 -8.68 -36.90
CA ALA A 25 -14.72 -7.47 -36.39
C ALA A 25 -15.15 -7.11 -34.96
N ALA A 26 -16.44 -7.24 -34.63
CA ALA A 26 -16.94 -7.02 -33.27
C ALA A 26 -16.32 -8.02 -32.28
N ARG A 27 -16.23 -9.32 -32.65
CA ARG A 27 -15.56 -10.34 -31.83
C ARG A 27 -14.08 -10.04 -31.57
N ILE A 28 -13.37 -9.53 -32.57
CA ILE A 28 -11.96 -9.16 -32.43
C ILE A 28 -11.81 -8.01 -31.41
N ILE A 29 -12.73 -7.05 -31.43
CA ILE A 29 -12.76 -5.92 -30.49
C ILE A 29 -13.08 -6.42 -29.07
N ASP A 30 -14.10 -7.25 -28.90
CA ASP A 30 -14.47 -7.83 -27.60
C ASP A 30 -13.31 -8.64 -27.01
N ALA A 31 -12.69 -9.52 -27.80
CA ALA A 31 -11.53 -10.30 -27.37
C ALA A 31 -10.30 -9.41 -27.02
N ARG A 32 -10.19 -8.23 -27.62
CA ARG A 32 -9.14 -7.25 -27.28
C ARG A 32 -9.45 -6.57 -25.94
N TRP A 33 -10.71 -6.23 -25.69
CA TRP A 33 -11.16 -5.68 -24.42
C TRP A 33 -10.95 -6.67 -23.27
N GLU A 34 -11.37 -7.92 -23.41
CA GLU A 34 -11.15 -8.95 -22.39
C GLU A 34 -9.66 -9.12 -22.05
N ARG A 35 -8.78 -9.06 -23.07
CA ARG A 35 -7.33 -9.13 -22.85
C ARG A 35 -6.78 -7.90 -22.14
N LEU A 36 -7.32 -6.71 -22.40
CA LEU A 36 -6.93 -5.49 -21.70
C LEU A 36 -7.40 -5.50 -20.26
N GLU A 37 -8.63 -5.93 -20.01
CA GLU A 37 -9.17 -6.10 -18.66
C GLU A 37 -8.37 -7.14 -17.87
N ALA A 38 -8.02 -8.28 -18.47
CA ALA A 38 -7.18 -9.29 -17.84
C ALA A 38 -5.77 -8.76 -17.52
N LYS A 39 -5.19 -7.94 -18.40
CA LYS A 39 -3.91 -7.26 -18.13
C LYS A 39 -4.02 -6.27 -16.99
N HIS A 40 -5.05 -5.44 -16.99
CA HIS A 40 -5.27 -4.48 -15.90
C HIS A 40 -5.54 -5.18 -14.57
N ALA A 41 -6.30 -6.28 -14.57
CA ALA A 41 -6.52 -7.10 -13.38
C ALA A 41 -5.21 -7.73 -12.87
N ALA A 42 -4.33 -8.19 -13.77
CA ALA A 42 -3.02 -8.71 -13.39
C ALA A 42 -2.10 -7.60 -12.84
N GLU A 43 -2.08 -6.42 -13.45
CA GLU A 43 -1.34 -5.25 -12.95
C GLU A 43 -1.85 -4.79 -11.58
N GLN A 44 -3.17 -4.81 -11.37
CA GLN A 44 -3.79 -4.52 -10.07
C GLN A 44 -3.39 -5.58 -9.04
N ALA A 45 -3.46 -6.87 -9.38
CA ALA A 45 -3.05 -7.94 -8.48
C ALA A 45 -1.55 -7.86 -8.13
N GLU A 46 -0.68 -7.50 -9.08
CA GLU A 46 0.75 -7.26 -8.80
C GLU A 46 0.96 -6.03 -7.90
N ALA A 47 0.22 -4.94 -8.13
CA ALA A 47 0.28 -3.76 -7.28
C ALA A 47 -0.21 -4.07 -5.86
N GLU A 48 -1.30 -4.81 -5.71
CA GLU A 48 -1.83 -5.28 -4.43
C GLU A 48 -0.84 -6.22 -3.73
N ALA A 49 -0.21 -7.14 -4.46
CA ALA A 49 0.82 -8.02 -3.90
C ALA A 49 2.04 -7.23 -3.40
N ARG A 50 2.48 -6.19 -4.12
CA ARG A 50 3.55 -5.29 -3.66
C ARG A 50 3.14 -4.49 -2.43
N LEU A 51 1.91 -3.99 -2.37
CA LEU A 51 1.39 -3.28 -1.20
C LEU A 51 1.29 -4.22 0.01
N ALA A 52 0.86 -5.46 -0.20
CA ALA A 52 0.82 -6.49 0.84
C ALA A 52 2.24 -6.85 1.33
N GLU A 53 3.22 -6.95 0.45
CA GLU A 53 4.63 -7.17 0.84
C GLU A 53 5.16 -6.02 1.69
N ILE A 54 4.89 -4.76 1.31
CA ILE A 54 5.25 -3.59 2.12
C ILE A 54 4.56 -3.63 3.48
N ALA A 55 3.25 -3.91 3.52
CA ALA A 55 2.50 -4.01 4.77
C ALA A 55 3.08 -5.09 5.71
N THR A 56 3.43 -6.27 5.18
CA THR A 56 4.05 -7.33 5.99
C THR A 56 5.43 -6.94 6.51
N GLN A 57 6.22 -6.16 5.76
CA GLN A 57 7.50 -5.64 6.24
C GLN A 57 7.33 -4.57 7.33
N GLU A 58 6.26 -3.79 7.29
CA GLU A 58 5.97 -2.76 8.29
C GLU A 58 5.48 -3.33 9.64
N GLU A 59 4.80 -4.48 9.60
CA GLU A 59 4.36 -5.23 10.79
C GLU A 59 5.46 -6.08 11.42
N THR A 60 6.66 -6.14 10.83
CA THR A 60 7.76 -6.87 11.43
C THR A 60 8.17 -6.27 12.78
N PRO A 61 8.47 -7.11 13.79
CA PRO A 61 8.97 -6.63 15.07
C PRO A 61 10.33 -5.96 14.89
N ILE A 62 10.60 -4.94 15.70
CA ILE A 62 11.85 -4.19 15.60
C ILE A 62 13.06 -5.06 15.98
N THR A 63 14.20 -4.83 15.33
CA THR A 63 15.44 -5.50 15.72
C THR A 63 15.98 -4.96 17.05
N ALA A 64 16.79 -5.76 17.75
CA ALA A 64 17.41 -5.37 19.02
C ALA A 64 18.24 -4.07 18.93
N GLU A 65 18.80 -3.75 17.75
CA GLU A 65 19.51 -2.48 17.54
C GLU A 65 18.57 -1.27 17.52
N PHE A 66 17.40 -1.39 16.88
CA PHE A 66 16.38 -0.35 16.87
C PHE A 66 15.83 -0.13 18.29
N ALA A 67 15.56 -1.21 19.01
CA ALA A 67 15.11 -1.15 20.41
C ALA A 67 16.09 -0.37 21.30
N LYS A 68 17.39 -0.68 21.20
CA LYS A 68 18.46 0.04 21.94
C LYS A 68 18.52 1.52 21.58
N LYS A 69 18.35 1.88 20.31
CA LYS A 69 18.37 3.29 19.85
C LYS A 69 17.18 4.07 20.41
N ILE A 70 16.00 3.46 20.45
CA ILE A 70 14.79 4.06 21.02
C ILE A 70 14.95 4.24 22.53
N ALA A 71 15.37 3.20 23.25
CA ALA A 71 15.63 3.27 24.69
C ALA A 71 16.61 4.41 25.03
N LYS A 72 17.72 4.51 24.30
CA LYS A 72 18.71 5.59 24.46
C LYS A 72 18.14 6.99 24.19
N LYS A 73 17.19 7.12 23.26
CA LYS A 73 16.52 8.40 22.96
C LYS A 73 15.56 8.79 24.07
N LEU A 74 14.87 7.82 24.68
CA LEU A 74 14.01 8.03 25.85
C LEU A 74 14.82 8.40 27.10
N ASP A 75 15.95 7.73 27.35
CA ASP A 75 16.84 7.99 28.50
C ASP A 75 17.48 9.39 28.49
N ARG A 76 17.73 9.94 27.30
CA ARG A 76 18.32 11.28 27.15
C ARG A 76 17.37 12.43 27.53
N GLY A 77 16.10 12.12 27.81
CA GLY A 77 15.06 13.11 28.01
C GLY A 77 14.63 13.74 26.69
N MET A 78 13.34 14.06 26.57
CA MET A 78 12.77 14.67 25.38
C MET A 78 12.12 16.01 25.73
N ASN A 79 12.35 17.02 24.89
CA ASN A 79 11.63 18.29 25.00
C ASN A 79 10.15 18.14 24.57
N GLN A 80 9.33 19.16 24.82
CA GLN A 80 7.88 19.11 24.53
C GLN A 80 7.57 18.81 23.06
N ARG A 81 8.36 19.39 22.13
CA ARG A 81 8.22 19.14 20.69
C ARG A 81 8.52 17.69 20.34
N GLN A 82 9.63 17.15 20.82
CA GLN A 82 10.03 15.76 20.61
C GLN A 82 9.03 14.78 21.21
N ARG A 83 8.41 15.09 22.37
CA ARG A 83 7.33 14.28 22.95
C ARG A 83 6.10 14.26 22.05
N SER A 84 5.74 15.40 21.44
CA SER A 84 4.64 15.47 20.48
C SER A 84 4.93 14.66 19.22
N GLU A 85 6.12 14.83 18.64
CA GLU A 85 6.55 14.06 17.46
C GLU A 85 6.59 12.56 17.75
N PHE A 86 7.07 12.16 18.93
CA PHE A 86 7.06 10.75 19.35
C PHE A 86 5.63 10.22 19.50
N ARG A 87 4.74 11.00 20.14
CA ARG A 87 3.32 10.63 20.26
C ARG A 87 2.67 10.43 18.90
N THR A 88 2.93 11.31 17.94
CA THR A 88 2.45 11.14 16.56
C THR A 88 3.02 9.88 15.91
N ALA A 89 4.29 9.55 16.18
CA ALA A 89 4.94 8.38 15.61
C ALA A 89 4.36 7.04 16.12
N ILE A 90 3.80 7.03 17.34
CA ILE A 90 3.06 5.88 17.94
C ILE A 90 1.54 6.02 17.76
N ASP A 91 1.10 6.77 16.75
CA ASP A 91 -0.33 6.96 16.39
C ASP A 91 -1.19 7.54 17.53
N ASN A 92 -0.56 8.29 18.45
CA ASN A 92 -1.16 8.84 19.68
C ASN A 92 -1.75 7.78 20.63
N ASP A 93 -1.19 6.56 20.66
CA ASP A 93 -1.60 5.54 21.64
C ASP A 93 -1.13 5.93 23.06
N ASP A 94 -2.08 6.43 23.86
CA ASP A 94 -1.83 6.84 25.24
C ASP A 94 -1.48 5.66 26.18
N LYS A 95 -2.02 4.45 25.93
CA LYS A 95 -1.70 3.27 26.75
C LYS A 95 -0.28 2.82 26.49
N PHE A 96 0.13 2.84 25.23
CA PHE A 96 1.50 2.52 24.83
C PHE A 96 2.49 3.54 25.41
N TRP A 97 2.15 4.83 25.35
CA TRP A 97 2.95 5.89 25.96
C TRP A 97 3.12 5.71 27.48
N GLN A 98 2.06 5.31 28.20
CA GLN A 98 2.14 5.03 29.63
C GLN A 98 3.08 3.85 29.94
N ARG A 99 3.07 2.79 29.10
CA ARG A 99 3.99 1.66 29.24
C ARG A 99 5.44 2.07 28.97
N LEU A 100 5.68 2.90 27.96
CA LEU A 100 7.02 3.44 27.68
C LEU A 100 7.55 4.34 28.80
N ALA A 101 6.67 5.08 29.48
CA ALA A 101 7.04 5.94 30.60
C ALA A 101 7.35 5.16 31.89
N ASN A 102 6.87 3.92 32.01
CA ASN A 102 7.10 3.08 33.18
C ASN A 102 8.38 2.21 32.99
N PRO A 103 9.42 2.37 33.83
CA PRO A 103 10.66 1.60 33.71
C PRO A 103 10.48 0.08 33.69
N GLN A 104 9.44 -0.45 34.34
CA GLN A 104 9.19 -1.89 34.44
C GLN A 104 8.59 -2.49 33.16
N THR A 105 7.82 -1.70 32.39
CA THR A 105 7.15 -2.16 31.17
C THR A 105 7.71 -1.52 29.91
N ARG A 106 8.70 -0.63 30.05
CA ARG A 106 9.33 0.08 28.93
C ARG A 106 9.97 -0.86 27.93
N ASP A 107 10.78 -1.80 28.39
CA ASP A 107 11.54 -2.67 27.48
C ASP A 107 10.61 -3.61 26.69
N GLU A 108 9.55 -4.11 27.33
CA GLU A 108 8.49 -4.87 26.69
C GLU A 108 7.70 -4.02 25.68
N ALA A 109 7.36 -2.77 26.04
CA ALA A 109 6.69 -1.84 25.13
C ALA A 109 7.56 -1.50 23.91
N ILE A 110 8.87 -1.32 24.10
CA ILE A 110 9.80 -1.10 22.98
C ILE A 110 9.83 -2.33 22.07
N GLN A 111 9.85 -3.55 22.61
CA GLN A 111 9.88 -4.79 21.82
C GLN A 111 8.59 -5.06 21.02
N THR A 112 7.44 -4.62 21.55
CA THR A 112 6.13 -4.77 20.87
C THR A 112 5.87 -3.70 19.81
N MET A 113 6.81 -2.78 19.61
CA MET A 113 6.74 -1.74 18.59
C MET A 113 6.97 -2.30 17.19
N SER A 114 6.21 -1.80 16.21
CA SER A 114 6.43 -2.17 14.80
C SER A 114 7.65 -1.47 14.20
N LEU A 115 8.23 -2.06 13.17
CA LEU A 115 9.38 -1.47 12.46
C LEU A 115 9.04 -0.09 11.89
N ALA A 116 7.81 0.10 11.39
CA ALA A 116 7.33 1.39 10.89
C ALA A 116 7.32 2.48 11.99
N GLN A 117 6.78 2.16 13.17
CA GLN A 117 6.76 3.09 14.31
C GLN A 117 8.18 3.46 14.75
N ALA A 118 9.08 2.46 14.84
CA ALA A 118 10.48 2.69 15.18
C ALA A 118 11.21 3.57 14.17
N ARG A 119 10.95 3.38 12.87
CA ARG A 119 11.49 4.23 11.79
C ARG A 119 11.01 5.67 11.91
N ARG A 120 9.70 5.89 12.11
CA ARG A 120 9.13 7.23 12.36
C ARG A 120 9.78 7.92 13.57
N ILE A 121 9.98 7.19 14.67
CA ILE A 121 10.63 7.70 15.89
C ILE A 121 12.09 8.08 15.65
N LEU A 122 12.83 7.27 14.88
CA LEU A 122 14.25 7.48 14.62
C LEU A 122 14.51 8.45 13.45
N GLY A 123 13.48 8.82 12.67
CA GLY A 123 13.60 9.67 11.49
C GLY A 123 14.42 9.01 10.38
N LYS A 124 14.27 7.68 10.21
CA LYS A 124 15.02 6.86 9.25
C LYS A 124 14.11 6.11 8.30
#